data_AF-A0A7W2UEZ3-F1
#
_entry.id   AF-A0A7W2UEZ3-F1
#
_cell.length_a   1.000
_cell.length_b   1.000
_cell.length_c   1.000
_cell.angle_alpha   90.00
_cell.angle_beta   90.00
_cell.angle_gamma   90.00
#
_symmetry.space_group_name_H-M   'P 1'
#
loop_
_entity.id
_entity.type
_entity.pdbx_description
1 polymer ?
#
loop_
_entity_poly.entity_id
_entity_poly.type
_entity_poly.pdbx_seq_one_letter_code
_entity_poly.pdbx_strand_id
1 'polypeptide(L)'
;MTAQTQQTARPAAQQQGSHHFVLTLQKPHGGGFISATFANTFTPRPGDTRADLYEVLRKEITQAHPELADANVMFFSLEPNGL
;
A
#
# COMPACT_ATOMS: atom_id res chain seq x y z
N MET A 1 -49.72 -18.02 -7.86
CA MET A 1 -48.58 -17.14 -8.16
C MET A 1 -47.80 -16.92 -6.86
N THR A 2 -46.66 -17.57 -6.69
CA THR A 2 -45.78 -17.37 -5.53
C THR A 2 -44.49 -16.69 -6.01
N ALA A 3 -44.34 -15.41 -5.67
CA ALA A 3 -43.12 -14.65 -5.97
C ALA A 3 -42.03 -15.04 -4.96
N GLN A 4 -40.93 -15.62 -5.45
CA GLN A 4 -39.73 -15.84 -4.66
C GLN A 4 -38.92 -14.54 -4.65
N THR A 5 -38.74 -13.97 -3.46
CA THR A 5 -37.81 -12.88 -3.22
C THR A 5 -36.38 -13.41 -3.33
N GLN A 6 -35.72 -13.12 -4.46
CA GLN A 6 -34.28 -13.35 -4.60
C GLN A 6 -33.53 -12.33 -3.74
N GLN A 7 -33.08 -12.80 -2.58
CA GLN A 7 -32.18 -12.08 -1.70
C GLN A 7 -30.78 -12.13 -2.32
N THR A 8 -30.40 -11.08 -3.03
CA THR A 8 -29.04 -10.89 -3.55
C THR A 8 -28.08 -10.72 -2.37
N ALA A 9 -27.44 -11.83 -1.97
CA ALA A 9 -26.31 -11.78 -1.06
C ALA A 9 -25.23 -10.88 -1.67
N ARG A 10 -24.81 -9.83 -0.96
CA ARG A 10 -23.63 -9.04 -1.34
C ARG A 10 -22.46 -10.02 -1.47
N PRO A 11 -21.63 -9.95 -2.53
CA PRO A 11 -20.44 -10.79 -2.60
C PRO A 11 -19.64 -10.59 -1.32
N ALA A 12 -19.29 -11.69 -0.64
CA ALA A 12 -18.36 -11.62 0.48
C ALA A 12 -17.13 -10.84 0.02
N ALA A 13 -16.70 -9.83 0.79
CA ALA A 13 -15.54 -9.03 0.44
C ALA A 13 -14.36 -9.98 0.18
N GLN A 14 -13.93 -10.10 -1.08
CA GLN A 14 -12.83 -10.97 -1.45
C GLN A 14 -11.61 -10.55 -0.64
N GLN A 15 -11.06 -11.48 0.14
CA GLN A 15 -9.83 -11.26 0.86
C GLN A 15 -8.72 -10.94 -0.16
N GLN A 16 -8.11 -9.77 -0.04
CA GLN A 16 -7.15 -9.28 -1.03
C GLN A 16 -5.82 -10.08 -1.03
N GLY A 17 -5.54 -10.85 0.02
CA GLY A 17 -4.30 -11.62 0.15
C GLY A 17 -3.06 -10.73 0.39
N SER A 18 -1.90 -11.35 0.52
CA SER A 18 -0.64 -10.62 0.68
C SER A 18 -0.25 -9.95 -0.63
N HIS A 19 0.28 -8.73 -0.54
CA HIS A 19 0.90 -8.00 -1.63
C HIS A 19 2.39 -7.79 -1.34
N HIS A 20 3.21 -7.71 -2.37
CA HIS A 20 4.59 -7.25 -2.27
C HIS A 20 4.65 -5.79 -2.71
N PHE A 21 5.37 -4.95 -1.94
CA PHE A 21 5.56 -3.55 -2.26
C PHE A 21 7.03 -3.22 -2.49
N VAL A 22 7.25 -2.18 -3.29
CA VAL A 22 8.54 -1.49 -3.41
C VAL A 22 8.27 0.01 -3.37
N LEU A 23 8.92 0.75 -2.47
CA LEU A 23 8.80 2.19 -2.32
C LEU A 23 10.18 2.83 -2.28
N THR A 24 10.46 3.78 -3.18
CA THR A 24 11.69 4.58 -3.16
C THR A 24 11.38 6.01 -2.75
N LEU A 25 12.07 6.48 -1.72
CA LEU A 25 12.00 7.85 -1.20
C LEU A 25 13.29 8.61 -1.51
N GLN A 26 13.18 9.89 -1.88
CA GLN A 26 14.32 10.75 -2.10
C GLN A 26 14.09 12.15 -1.52
N LYS A 27 15.12 12.71 -0.86
CA LYS A 27 15.10 14.06 -0.29
C LYS A 27 16.46 14.75 -0.45
N PRO A 28 16.51 16.07 -0.73
CA PRO A 28 17.75 16.83 -0.67
C PRO A 28 18.40 16.76 0.72
N HIS A 29 19.72 16.58 0.77
CA HIS A 29 20.49 16.55 2.01
C HIS A 29 21.95 16.95 1.75
N GLY A 30 22.46 17.94 2.49
CA GLY A 30 23.89 18.27 2.51
C GLY A 30 24.54 18.59 1.15
N GLY A 31 23.78 19.14 0.19
CA GLY A 31 24.28 19.43 -1.17
C GLY A 31 24.11 18.29 -2.18
N GLY A 32 23.50 17.17 -1.77
CA GLY A 32 23.08 16.07 -2.64
C GLY A 32 21.68 15.59 -2.28
N PHE A 33 21.44 14.28 -2.42
CA PHE A 33 20.18 13.64 -2.05
C PHE A 33 20.43 12.41 -1.18
N ILE A 34 19.59 12.18 -0.18
CA ILE A 34 19.40 10.85 0.41
C ILE A 34 18.35 10.14 -0.45
N SER A 35 18.63 8.89 -0.80
CA SER A 35 17.70 8.00 -1.50
C SER A 35 17.65 6.67 -0.78
N ALA A 36 16.46 6.14 -0.54
CA ALA A 36 16.25 4.87 0.14
C ALA A 36 15.12 4.09 -0.53
N THR A 37 15.33 2.78 -0.71
CA THR A 37 14.33 1.86 -1.27
C THR A 37 13.93 0.85 -0.21
N PHE A 38 12.62 0.69 -0.01
CA PHE A 38 12.00 -0.24 0.91
C PHE A 38 11.21 -1.26 0.13
N ALA A 39 11.35 -2.53 0.46
CA ALA A 39 10.56 -3.61 -0.11
C ALA A 39 10.17 -4.59 0.98
N ASN A 40 8.90 -4.96 1.04
CA ASN A 40 8.39 -5.97 1.95
C ASN A 40 7.01 -6.45 1.47
N THR A 41 6.41 -7.35 2.25
CA THR A 41 5.03 -7.78 2.06
C THR A 41 4.09 -7.01 2.97
N PHE A 42 2.87 -6.79 2.50
CA PHE A 42 1.78 -6.18 3.26
C PHE A 42 0.48 -6.90 2.94
N THR A 43 -0.34 -7.17 3.96
CA THR A 43 -1.67 -7.77 3.78
C THR A 43 -2.74 -6.71 3.98
N PRO A 44 -3.41 -6.23 2.91
CA PRO A 44 -4.43 -5.20 3.01
C PRO A 44 -5.66 -5.68 3.79
N ARG A 45 -6.32 -4.76 4.48
CA ARG A 45 -7.62 -5.02 5.09
C ARG A 45 -8.69 -5.08 3.99
N PRO A 46 -9.81 -5.77 4.22
CA PRO A 46 -10.92 -5.76 3.28
C PRO A 46 -11.40 -4.33 3.00
N GLY A 47 -11.35 -3.93 1.72
CA GLY A 47 -11.75 -2.60 1.28
C GLY A 47 -10.61 -1.58 1.19
N ASP A 48 -9.41 -1.89 1.68
CA ASP A 48 -8.23 -1.04 1.46
C ASP A 48 -7.96 -0.90 -0.04
N THR A 49 -7.64 0.31 -0.45
CA THR A 49 -7.24 0.61 -1.81
C THR A 49 -5.72 0.71 -1.91
N ARG A 50 -5.20 0.69 -3.15
CA ARG A 50 -3.78 0.98 -3.41
C ARG A 50 -3.34 2.34 -2.84
N ALA A 51 -4.23 3.33 -2.82
CA ALA A 51 -3.96 4.65 -2.28
C ALA A 51 -3.85 4.63 -0.74
N ASP A 52 -4.74 3.89 -0.06
CA ASP A 52 -4.67 3.74 1.40
C ASP A 52 -3.33 3.10 1.80
N LEU A 53 -2.93 2.04 1.10
CA LEU A 53 -1.68 1.34 1.32
C LEU A 53 -0.46 2.22 1.06
N TYR A 54 -0.50 3.03 0.00
CA TYR A 54 0.55 4.00 -0.28
C TYR A 54 0.77 4.97 0.89
N GLU A 55 -0.31 5.54 1.43
CA GLU A 55 -0.21 6.48 2.56
C GLU A 55 0.23 5.79 3.85
N VAL A 56 -0.28 4.59 4.15
CA VAL A 56 0.13 3.81 5.32
C VAL A 56 1.62 3.46 5.26
N LEU A 57 2.09 2.89 4.15
CA LEU A 57 3.49 2.51 3.98
C LEU A 57 4.42 3.73 4.06
N ARG A 58 4.06 4.84 3.40
CA ARG A 58 4.84 6.08 3.45
C ARG A 58 4.93 6.62 4.88
N LYS A 59 3.82 6.56 5.64
CA LYS A 59 3.79 7.00 7.04
C LYS A 59 4.65 6.10 7.93
N GLU A 60 4.49 4.79 7.84
CA GLU A 60 5.25 3.83 8.66
C GLU A 60 6.76 3.96 8.40
N ILE A 61 7.16 4.06 7.14
CA ILE A 61 8.56 4.23 6.76
C ILE A 61 9.13 5.55 7.29
N THR A 62 8.42 6.67 7.16
CA THR A 62 8.91 7.97 7.64
C THR A 62 8.86 8.11 9.16
N GLN A 63 8.03 7.31 9.86
CA GLN A 63 8.08 7.18 11.32
C GLN A 63 9.31 6.39 11.79
N ALA A 64 9.67 5.32 11.08
CA ALA A 64 10.86 4.52 11.38
C ALA A 64 12.17 5.23 10.97
N HIS A 65 12.11 6.08 9.93
CA HIS A 65 13.22 6.82 9.35
C HIS A 65 12.92 8.32 9.28
N PRO A 66 13.00 9.05 10.42
CA PRO A 66 12.66 10.47 10.47
C PRO A 66 13.49 11.36 9.53
N GLU A 67 14.70 10.94 9.15
CA GLU A 67 15.55 11.61 8.16
C GLU A 67 14.92 11.66 6.76
N LEU A 68 13.99 10.74 6.46
CA LEU A 68 13.21 10.69 5.24
C LEU A 68 11.86 11.41 5.35
N ALA A 69 11.57 12.07 6.49
CA ALA A 69 10.40 12.94 6.58
C ALA A 69 10.41 13.97 5.45
N ASP A 70 9.25 14.21 4.83
CA ASP A 70 9.07 15.09 3.66
C ASP A 70 9.82 14.65 2.38
N ALA A 71 10.31 13.41 2.32
CA ALA A 71 10.86 12.87 1.08
C ALA A 71 9.78 12.74 -0.01
N ASN A 72 10.21 12.94 -1.25
CA ASN A 72 9.42 12.65 -2.45
C ASN A 72 9.42 11.14 -2.71
N VAL A 73 8.29 10.62 -3.17
CA VAL A 73 8.24 9.26 -3.71
C VAL A 73 8.74 9.28 -5.14
N MET A 74 9.81 8.53 -5.40
CA MET A 74 10.41 8.39 -6.72
C MET A 74 9.90 7.16 -7.46
N PHE A 75 9.50 6.13 -6.71
CA PHE A 75 8.96 4.89 -7.25
C PHE A 75 8.01 4.24 -6.24
N PHE A 76 6.89 3.69 -6.74
CA PHE A 76 5.97 2.89 -5.94
C PHE A 76 5.37 1.75 -6.77
N SER A 77 5.64 0.51 -6.38
CA SER A 77 4.89 -0.66 -6.82
C SER A 77 4.19 -1.36 -5.66
N LEU A 78 3.06 -1.95 -5.98
CA LEU A 78 2.24 -2.78 -5.10
C LEU A 78 1.54 -3.81 -5.99
N GLU A 79 1.88 -5.08 -5.80
CA GLU A 79 1.42 -6.19 -6.63
C GLU A 79 1.02 -7.37 -5.74
N PRO A 80 0.04 -8.21 -6.15
CA PRO A 80 -0.25 -9.44 -5.43
C PRO A 80 1.01 -10.29 -5.26
N ASN A 81 1.23 -10.85 -4.06
CA ASN A 81 2.40 -11.66 -3.74
C ASN A 81 2.25 -13.13 -4.18
N GLY A 82 1.80 -13.33 -5.42
CA GLY A 82 1.75 -14.62 -6.11
C GLY A 82 2.86 -14.74 -7.15
N LEU A 83 3.23 -15.96 -7.51
CA LEU A 83 4.21 -16.27 -8.56
C LEU A 83 3.53 -16.70 -9.87
#